data_AF-A0A142XK25-F1
#
_entry.id   AF-A0A142XK25-F1
#
_cell.length_a   1.000
_cell.length_b   1.000
_cell.length_c   1.000
_cell.angle_alpha   90.00
_cell.angle_beta   90.00
_cell.angle_gamma   90.00
#
_symmetry.space_group_name_H-M   'P 1'
#
loop_
_entity.id
_entity.type
_entity.pdbx_description
1 polymer ?
#
loop_
_entity_poly.entity_id
_entity_poly.type
_entity_poly.pdbx_seq_one_letter_code
_entity_poly.pdbx_strand_id
1 'polypeptide(L)'
;MSERSAALGIKGPPKVIEHNGKTYTVAPVLTHGTMLAVETKLYERAKAALLELRDVYPADEYLKRADELRKQRETGHFAFESEHTMAFLETTPGTALLLSCMMSAEPAEIFELLAHKPEEMRTILTEVMEDSLPKEALAPKRKAPGPDLARRNRGRR
;
A
#
# COMPACT_ATOMS: atom_id res chain seq x y z
N MET A 1 -19.16 21.77 5.94
CA MET A 1 -17.78 21.54 5.47
C MET A 1 -16.88 22.57 6.14
N SER A 2 -15.91 22.16 6.95
CA SER A 2 -15.00 23.08 7.65
C SER A 2 -13.86 23.51 6.71
N GLU A 3 -13.42 24.77 6.79
CA GLU A 3 -12.33 25.35 5.98
C GLU A 3 -11.01 24.55 6.07
N ARG A 4 -10.80 23.81 7.17
CA ARG A 4 -9.64 22.91 7.36
C ARG A 4 -9.65 21.70 6.43
N SER A 5 -10.82 21.20 6.03
CA SER A 5 -10.95 20.04 5.14
C SER A 5 -10.59 20.41 3.69
N ALA A 6 -10.94 21.62 3.25
CA ALA A 6 -10.60 22.12 1.92
C ALA A 6 -9.09 22.39 1.77
N ALA A 7 -8.41 22.86 2.83
CA ALA A 7 -6.97 23.10 2.84
C ALA A 7 -6.13 21.80 2.73
N LEU A 8 -6.71 20.64 3.01
CA LEU A 8 -6.08 19.32 2.90
C LEU A 8 -6.38 18.60 1.56
N GLY A 9 -7.05 19.27 0.61
CA GLY A 9 -7.38 18.66 -0.69
C GLY A 9 -8.50 17.61 -0.64
N ILE A 10 -9.28 17.56 0.43
CA ILE A 10 -10.37 16.59 0.61
C ILE A 10 -11.50 16.89 -0.38
N LYS A 11 -11.59 16.09 -1.45
CA LYS A 11 -12.67 16.15 -2.44
C LYS A 11 -13.85 15.28 -2.02
N GLY A 12 -14.77 15.86 -1.25
CA GLY A 12 -16.06 15.22 -0.93
C GLY A 12 -16.16 14.65 0.49
N PRO A 13 -17.36 14.20 0.88
CA PRO A 13 -17.60 13.63 2.20
C PRO A 13 -16.99 12.22 2.32
N PRO A 14 -16.64 11.76 3.54
CA PRO A 14 -16.29 10.36 3.78
C PRO A 14 -17.39 9.42 3.29
N LYS A 15 -16.97 8.28 2.75
CA LYS A 15 -17.89 7.24 2.30
C LYS A 15 -18.24 6.35 3.48
N VAL A 16 -19.48 5.87 3.49
CA VAL A 16 -20.01 5.04 4.59
C VAL A 16 -20.46 3.70 4.01
N ILE A 17 -20.06 2.61 4.67
CA ILE A 17 -20.41 1.25 4.29
C ILE A 17 -21.06 0.58 5.50
N GLU A 18 -22.24 0.01 5.31
CA GLU A 18 -22.92 -0.77 6.34
C GLU A 18 -22.81 -2.26 6.06
N HIS A 19 -22.35 -3.03 7.04
CA HIS A 19 -22.27 -4.49 6.95
C HIS A 19 -22.35 -5.12 8.34
N ASN A 20 -23.14 -6.20 8.48
CA ASN A 20 -23.33 -6.93 9.74
C ASN A 20 -23.68 -6.04 10.95
N GLY A 21 -24.49 -4.99 10.73
CA GLY A 21 -24.88 -4.03 11.77
C GLY A 21 -23.78 -3.07 12.21
N LYS A 22 -22.62 -3.08 11.54
CA LYS A 22 -21.53 -2.13 11.73
C LYS A 22 -21.48 -1.12 10.59
N THR A 23 -21.08 0.10 10.93
CA THR A 23 -20.91 1.20 10.00
C THR A 23 -19.43 1.52 9.89
N TYR A 24 -18.87 1.36 8.70
CA TYR A 24 -17.49 1.66 8.38
C TYR A 24 -17.41 2.98 7.64
N THR A 25 -16.47 3.84 8.03
CA THR A 25 -16.24 5.13 7.38
C THR A 25 -14.91 5.10 6.67
N VAL A 26 -14.90 5.47 5.39
CA VAL A 26 -13.71 5.55 4.56
C VAL A 26 -13.46 7.02 4.23
N ALA A 27 -12.30 7.53 4.63
CA ALA A 27 -11.88 8.86 4.23
C ALA A 27 -11.73 8.95 2.70
N PRO A 28 -12.14 10.06 2.07
CA PRO A 28 -12.12 10.20 0.60
C PRO A 28 -10.69 10.33 0.05
N VAL A 29 -9.71 10.61 0.92
CA VAL A 29 -8.28 10.65 0.60
C VAL A 29 -7.49 9.92 1.67
N LEU A 30 -6.35 9.37 1.28
CA LEU A 30 -5.35 8.82 2.17
C LEU A 30 -4.75 9.95 2.99
N THR A 31 -4.98 9.91 4.29
CA THR A 31 -4.37 10.86 5.22
C THR A 31 -2.93 10.45 5.50
N HIS A 32 -2.09 11.40 5.91
CA HIS A 32 -0.74 11.08 6.40
C HIS A 32 -0.78 10.05 7.54
N GLY A 33 -1.81 10.09 8.40
CA GLY A 33 -2.01 9.10 9.45
C GLY A 33 -2.28 7.70 8.91
N THR A 34 -3.07 7.57 7.84
CA THR A 34 -3.31 6.30 7.15
C THR A 34 -2.03 5.75 6.53
N MET A 35 -1.25 6.60 5.86
CA MET A 35 0.03 6.21 5.27
C MET A 35 0.98 5.68 6.35
N LEU A 36 1.19 6.45 7.42
CA LEU A 36 2.05 6.06 8.55
C LEU A 36 1.58 4.76 9.23
N ALA A 37 0.26 4.55 9.34
CA ALA A 37 -0.29 3.32 9.88
C ALA A 37 0.06 2.10 9.02
N VAL A 38 0.00 2.23 7.68
CA VAL A 38 0.42 1.18 6.75
C VAL A 38 1.91 0.86 6.93
N GLU A 39 2.77 1.88 6.93
CA GLU A 39 4.23 1.70 7.12
C GLU A 39 4.54 0.97 8.43
N THR A 40 3.87 1.39 9.51
CA THR A 40 4.03 0.80 10.84
C THR A 40 3.62 -0.67 10.85
N LYS A 41 2.43 -0.98 10.33
CA LYS A 41 1.92 -2.37 10.29
C LYS A 41 2.78 -3.28 9.42
N LEU A 42 3.33 -2.78 8.31
CA LEU A 42 4.25 -3.55 7.47
C LEU A 42 5.54 -3.90 8.21
N TYR A 43 6.13 -2.92 8.90
CA TYR A 43 7.32 -3.15 9.72
C TYR A 43 7.04 -4.10 10.88
N GLU A 44 5.92 -3.94 11.58
CA GLU A 44 5.52 -4.83 12.68
C GLU A 44 5.32 -6.27 12.21
N ARG A 45 4.70 -6.46 11.05
CA ARG A 45 4.55 -7.78 10.43
C ARG A 45 5.91 -8.42 10.12
N ALA A 46 6.83 -7.67 9.51
CA ALA A 46 8.17 -8.16 9.22
C ALA A 46 8.94 -8.52 10.49
N LYS A 47 8.79 -7.70 11.55
CA LYS A 47 9.37 -7.97 12.87
C LYS A 47 8.77 -9.22 13.52
N ALA A 48 7.46 -9.40 13.45
CA ALA A 48 6.79 -10.58 13.99
C ALA A 48 7.25 -11.86 13.27
N ALA A 49 7.31 -11.84 11.94
CA ALA A 49 7.82 -12.96 11.15
C ALA A 49 9.28 -13.29 11.49
N LEU A 50 10.14 -12.29 11.73
CA LEU A 50 11.50 -12.54 12.18
C LEU A 50 11.53 -13.19 13.58
N LEU A 51 10.71 -12.71 14.52
CA LEU A 51 10.64 -13.25 15.88
C LEU A 51 10.24 -14.73 15.90
N GLU A 52 9.31 -15.15 15.03
CA GLU A 52 8.92 -16.56 14.89
C GLU A 52 10.07 -17.46 14.44
N LEU A 53 11.09 -16.90 13.78
CA LEU A 53 12.25 -17.63 13.28
C LEU A 53 13.42 -17.63 14.28
N ARG A 54 13.25 -17.04 15.46
CA ARG A 54 14.29 -16.95 16.48
C ARG A 54 14.84 -18.30 16.91
N ASP A 55 13.95 -19.26 17.10
CA ASP A 55 14.33 -20.61 17.57
C ASP A 55 14.71 -21.54 16.41
N VAL A 56 14.55 -21.08 15.16
CA VAL A 56 14.86 -21.83 13.94
C VAL A 56 16.28 -21.54 13.46
N TYR A 57 16.72 -20.29 13.55
CA TYR A 57 18.04 -19.89 13.06
C TYR A 57 19.14 -20.01 14.11
N PRO A 58 20.39 -20.30 13.67
CA PRO A 58 21.57 -20.04 14.49
C PRO A 58 21.61 -18.58 14.92
N ALA A 59 22.06 -18.31 16.16
CA ALA A 59 22.04 -16.98 16.76
C ALA A 59 22.68 -15.89 15.89
N ASP A 60 23.83 -16.19 15.26
CA ASP A 60 24.54 -15.24 14.40
C ASP A 60 23.77 -14.89 13.12
N GLU A 61 23.03 -15.85 12.56
CA GLU A 61 22.19 -15.62 11.38
C GLU A 61 20.96 -14.79 11.75
N TYR A 62 20.35 -15.08 12.89
CA TYR A 62 19.22 -14.30 13.41
C TYR A 62 19.61 -12.84 13.63
N LEU A 63 20.77 -12.57 14.25
CA LEU A 63 21.26 -11.22 14.48
C LEU A 63 21.50 -10.46 13.17
N LYS A 64 22.08 -11.12 12.15
CA LYS A 64 22.25 -10.51 10.82
C LYS A 64 20.91 -10.11 10.20
N ARG A 65 19.91 -11.00 10.25
CA ARG A 65 18.55 -10.71 9.73
C ARG A 65 17.86 -9.59 10.52
N ALA A 66 18.07 -9.52 11.82
CA ALA A 66 17.56 -8.42 12.65
C ALA A 66 18.19 -7.07 12.27
N ASP A 67 19.49 -7.05 12.00
CA ASP A 67 20.17 -5.84 11.54
C ASP A 67 19.75 -5.45 10.11
N GLU A 68 19.53 -6.42 9.22
CA GLU A 68 18.97 -6.19 7.89
C GLU A 68 17.58 -5.57 7.97
N LEU A 69 16.70 -6.09 8.82
CA LEU A 69 15.37 -5.53 9.04
C LEU A 69 15.42 -4.09 9.57
N ARG A 70 16.37 -3.79 10.47
CA ARG A 70 16.60 -2.42 10.95
C ARG A 70 17.02 -1.50 9.80
N LYS A 71 17.99 -1.93 8.98
CA LYS A 71 18.44 -1.17 7.81
C LYS A 71 17.32 -0.93 6.81
N GLN A 72 16.50 -1.93 6.53
CA GLN A 72 15.33 -1.80 5.65
C GLN A 72 14.39 -0.69 6.13
N ARG A 73 14.12 -0.62 7.44
CA ARG A 73 13.32 0.47 8.02
C ARG A 73 13.98 1.82 7.84
N GLU A 74 15.28 1.93 8.12
CA GLU A 74 16.05 3.18 7.99
C GLU A 74 16.11 3.67 6.54
N THR A 75 16.19 2.76 5.57
CA THR A 75 16.23 3.10 4.13
C THR A 75 14.85 3.35 3.52
N GLY A 76 13.77 3.32 4.32
CA GLY A 76 12.41 3.57 3.82
C GLY A 76 11.82 2.41 3.01
N HIS A 77 12.29 1.17 3.21
CA HIS A 77 11.73 -0.01 2.53
C HIS A 77 10.24 -0.23 2.82
N PHE A 78 9.79 0.20 4.00
CA PHE A 78 8.39 0.15 4.42
C PHE A 78 7.65 1.47 4.19
N ALA A 79 8.29 2.50 3.64
CA ALA A 79 7.64 3.78 3.37
C ALA A 79 6.45 3.57 2.43
N PHE A 80 5.39 4.35 2.60
CA PHE A 80 4.14 4.17 1.86
C PHE A 80 4.37 4.27 0.35
N GLU A 81 5.15 5.27 -0.07
CA GLU A 81 5.48 5.53 -1.48
C GLU A 81 6.60 4.63 -2.03
N SER A 82 7.16 3.71 -1.23
CA SER A 82 8.20 2.81 -1.71
C SER A 82 7.64 1.83 -2.76
N GLU A 83 8.45 1.46 -3.74
CA GLU A 83 8.07 0.49 -4.78
C GLU A 83 7.59 -0.84 -4.17
N HIS A 84 8.22 -1.27 -3.08
CA HIS A 84 7.86 -2.50 -2.37
C HIS A 84 6.47 -2.40 -1.72
N THR A 85 6.20 -1.30 -0.99
CA THR A 85 4.88 -1.09 -0.38
C THR A 85 3.80 -0.97 -1.45
N MET A 86 4.02 -0.18 -2.49
CA MET A 86 3.05 -0.01 -3.58
C MET A 86 2.74 -1.33 -4.28
N ALA A 87 3.75 -2.14 -4.61
CA ALA A 87 3.54 -3.47 -5.19
C ALA A 87 2.79 -4.41 -4.24
N PHE A 88 3.03 -4.32 -2.93
CA PHE A 88 2.28 -5.10 -1.95
C PHE A 88 0.80 -4.67 -1.88
N LEU A 89 0.52 -3.37 -1.92
CA LEU A 89 -0.85 -2.83 -1.85
C LEU A 89 -1.74 -3.28 -3.02
N GLU A 90 -1.15 -3.60 -4.17
CA GLU A 90 -1.84 -4.18 -5.33
C GLU A 90 -2.32 -5.63 -5.11
N THR A 91 -1.81 -6.32 -4.09
CA THR A 91 -2.24 -7.68 -3.73
C THR A 91 -3.48 -7.65 -2.84
N THR A 92 -4.29 -8.71 -2.84
CA THR A 92 -5.47 -8.81 -1.95
C THR A 92 -5.12 -8.61 -0.47
N PRO A 93 -4.05 -9.21 0.09
CA PRO A 93 -3.64 -8.96 1.47
C PRO A 93 -3.21 -7.50 1.72
N GLY A 94 -2.58 -6.85 0.74
CA GLY A 94 -2.18 -5.44 0.86
C GLY A 94 -3.36 -4.49 0.76
N THR A 95 -4.30 -4.77 -0.13
CA THR A 95 -5.57 -4.04 -0.21
C THR A 95 -6.35 -4.14 1.10
N ALA A 96 -6.41 -5.35 1.69
CA ALA A 96 -7.06 -5.55 2.99
C ALA A 96 -6.36 -4.77 4.12
N LEU A 97 -5.02 -4.74 4.10
CA LEU A 97 -4.25 -3.93 5.06
C LEU A 97 -4.57 -2.44 4.92
N LEU A 98 -4.57 -1.90 3.70
CA LEU A 98 -4.86 -0.49 3.45
C LEU A 98 -6.25 -0.11 3.96
N LEU A 99 -7.26 -0.89 3.60
CA LEU A 99 -8.63 -0.69 4.06
C LEU A 99 -8.75 -0.79 5.59
N SER A 100 -8.04 -1.73 6.22
CA SER A 100 -8.00 -1.84 7.68
C SER A 100 -7.49 -0.55 8.33
N CYS A 101 -6.48 0.09 7.72
CA CYS A 101 -5.94 1.36 8.20
C CYS A 101 -6.88 2.54 7.91
N MET A 102 -7.59 2.52 6.78
CA MET A 102 -8.54 3.58 6.41
C MET A 102 -9.81 3.56 7.28
N MET A 103 -10.30 2.36 7.59
CA MET A 103 -11.57 2.13 8.28
C MET A 103 -11.40 1.94 9.79
N SER A 104 -10.14 1.89 10.27
CA SER A 104 -9.80 1.51 11.65
C SER A 104 -10.48 0.20 12.07
N ALA A 105 -10.46 -0.80 11.18
CA ALA A 105 -11.13 -2.08 11.35
C ALA A 105 -10.13 -3.24 11.33
N GLU A 106 -10.54 -4.39 11.87
CA GLU A 106 -9.70 -5.59 11.88
C GLU A 106 -9.59 -6.22 10.47
N PRO A 107 -8.44 -6.81 10.10
CA PRO A 107 -8.26 -7.41 8.77
C PRO A 107 -9.30 -8.48 8.43
N ALA A 108 -9.75 -9.27 9.40
CA ALA A 108 -10.80 -10.28 9.20
C ALA A 108 -12.12 -9.66 8.73
N GLU A 109 -12.53 -8.53 9.33
CA GLU A 109 -13.75 -7.81 8.92
C GLU A 109 -13.61 -7.24 7.51
N ILE A 110 -12.41 -6.78 7.15
CA ILE A 110 -12.13 -6.30 5.80
C ILE A 110 -12.22 -7.43 4.78
N PHE A 111 -11.74 -8.64 5.11
CA PHE A 111 -11.89 -9.79 4.22
C PHE A 111 -13.36 -10.17 4.00
N GLU A 112 -14.20 -10.10 5.04
CA GLU A 112 -15.64 -10.28 4.90
C GLU A 112 -16.26 -9.23 3.98
N LEU A 113 -15.91 -7.95 4.15
CA LEU A 113 -16.35 -6.86 3.28
C LEU A 113 -15.92 -7.07 1.82
N LEU A 114 -14.67 -7.48 1.59
CA LEU A 114 -14.15 -7.79 0.26
C LEU A 114 -14.87 -9.00 -0.37
N ALA A 115 -15.32 -9.96 0.43
CA ALA A 115 -16.07 -11.12 -0.06
C ALA A 115 -17.54 -10.79 -0.37
N HIS A 116 -18.19 -9.94 0.44
CA HIS A 116 -19.62 -9.65 0.33
C HIS A 116 -19.96 -8.40 -0.50
N LYS A 117 -19.04 -7.43 -0.57
CA LYS A 117 -19.20 -6.15 -1.27
C LYS A 117 -18.00 -5.82 -2.18
N PRO A 118 -17.51 -6.76 -3.03
CA PRO A 118 -16.26 -6.59 -3.78
C PRO A 118 -16.26 -5.37 -4.70
N GLU A 119 -17.34 -5.14 -5.45
CA GLU A 119 -17.43 -4.03 -6.41
C GLU A 119 -17.49 -2.67 -5.69
N GLU A 120 -18.27 -2.56 -4.62
CA GLU A 120 -18.35 -1.34 -3.80
C GLU A 120 -16.99 -1.00 -3.20
N MET A 121 -16.29 -2.00 -2.63
CA MET A 121 -14.95 -1.80 -2.09
C MET A 121 -13.95 -1.38 -3.16
N ARG A 122 -14.00 -2.00 -4.35
CA ARG A 122 -13.12 -1.68 -5.46
C ARG A 122 -13.32 -0.25 -5.94
N THR A 123 -14.57 0.19 -6.13
CA THR A 123 -14.89 1.56 -6.54
C THR A 123 -14.37 2.57 -5.51
N ILE A 124 -14.57 2.31 -4.22
CA ILE A 124 -14.07 3.16 -3.14
C ILE A 124 -12.54 3.27 -3.17
N LEU A 125 -11.85 2.14 -3.31
CA LEU A 125 -10.39 2.11 -3.39
C LEU A 125 -9.86 2.87 -4.61
N THR A 126 -10.44 2.64 -5.79
CA THR A 126 -10.01 3.32 -7.01
C THR A 126 -10.14 4.83 -6.87
N GLU A 127 -11.29 5.31 -6.41
CA GLU A 127 -11.51 6.75 -6.22
C GLU A 127 -10.55 7.34 -5.19
N VAL A 128 -10.36 6.68 -4.04
CA VAL A 128 -9.46 7.20 -3.01
C VAL A 128 -8.02 7.22 -3.50
N MET A 129 -7.57 6.19 -4.23
CA MET A 129 -6.21 6.16 -4.79
C MET A 129 -6.01 7.25 -5.84
N GLU A 130 -6.98 7.45 -6.74
CA GLU A 130 -6.95 8.51 -7.76
C GLU A 130 -6.93 9.92 -7.16
N ASP A 131 -7.64 10.14 -6.06
CA ASP A 131 -7.68 11.45 -5.40
C ASP A 131 -6.49 11.69 -4.45
N SER A 132 -5.81 10.62 -4.01
CA SER A 132 -4.70 10.71 -3.05
C SER A 132 -3.32 10.73 -3.70
N LEU A 133 -3.17 10.15 -4.89
CA LEU A 133 -1.89 10.05 -5.58
C LEU A 133 -1.88 10.97 -6.81
N PRO A 134 -0.77 11.71 -7.06
CA PRO A 134 -0.64 12.47 -8.29
C PRO A 134 -0.75 11.55 -9.50
N LYS A 135 -1.47 11.98 -10.56
CA LYS A 135 -1.76 11.16 -11.76
C LYS A 135 -0.52 10.55 -12.41
N GLU A 136 0.66 11.13 -12.22
CA GLU A 136 1.93 10.60 -12.70
C GLU A 136 2.40 9.33 -11.97
N ALA A 137 2.00 9.12 -10.71
CA ALA A 137 2.35 7.93 -9.93
C ALA A 137 1.48 6.70 -10.25
N LEU A 138 0.27 6.92 -10.80
CA LEU A 138 -0.69 5.86 -11.15
C LEU A 138 -0.58 5.41 -12.62
N ALA A 139 0.17 6.12 -13.45
CA ALA A 139 0.36 5.72 -14.84
C ALA A 139 1.29 4.48 -14.90
N PRO A 140 0.90 3.39 -15.58
CA PRO A 140 1.82 2.29 -15.84
C PRO A 140 3.03 2.88 -16.56
N LYS A 141 4.23 2.72 -15.99
CA LYS A 141 5.49 3.10 -16.64
C LYS A 141 5.50 2.39 -18.00
N ARG A 142 5.14 3.11 -19.07
CA ARG A 142 5.27 2.62 -20.44
C ARG A 142 6.71 2.15 -20.55
N LYS A 143 6.92 0.85 -20.79
CA LYS A 143 8.24 0.32 -21.12
C LYS A 143 8.79 1.24 -22.21
N ALA A 144 9.92 1.90 -21.91
CA ALA A 144 10.62 2.68 -22.92
C ALA A 144 10.75 1.79 -24.17
N PRO A 145 10.45 2.31 -25.37
CA PRO A 145 10.69 1.54 -26.58
C PRO A 145 12.14 1.09 -26.54
N GLY A 146 12.35 -0.23 -26.56
CA GLY A 146 13.67 -0.82 -26.51
C GLY A 146 14.55 -0.22 -27.62
N PRO A 147 15.87 -0.14 -27.41
CA PRO A 147 16.77 0.42 -28.42
C PRO A 147 16.55 -0.30 -29.75
N ASP A 148 16.16 0.44 -30.76
CA ASP A 148 15.92 -0.04 -32.12
C ASP A 148 17.25 -0.54 -32.71
N LEU A 149 17.50 -1.85 -32.55
CA LEU A 149 18.70 -2.52 -33.07
C LEU A 149 18.65 -2.71 -34.60
N ALA A 150 17.68 -2.14 -35.30
CA ALA A 150 17.52 -2.28 -36.76
C ALA A 150 18.31 -1.26 -37.61
N ARG A 151 19.43 -0.71 -37.11
CA ARG A 151 20.36 0.12 -37.92
C ARG A 151 21.83 -0.24 -37.75
N ARG A 152 22.16 -1.54 -37.80
CA ARG A 152 23.50 -2.02 -38.13
C ARG A 152 23.42 -3.01 -39.29
N ASN A 153 23.24 -2.51 -40.50
CA ASN A 153 23.62 -3.19 -41.75
C ASN A 153 23.34 -2.31 -42.97
N ARG A 154 24.04 -1.18 -43.11
CA ARG A 154 24.36 -0.59 -44.42
C ARG A 154 25.71 0.10 -44.32
N GLY A 155 26.68 -0.36 -45.11
CA GLY A 155 27.92 0.37 -45.35
C GLY A 155 29.22 -0.35 -44.96
N ARG A 156 29.45 -1.56 -45.46
CA ARG A 156 30.79 -2.00 -45.88
C ARG A 156 30.66 -2.87 -47.12
N ARG A 157 30.70 -2.20 -48.28
CA ARG A 157 31.27 -2.72 -49.51
C ARG A 157 32.32 -1.71 -49.94
#